data_AF-A0A0F7S2R6-F1
#
_entry.id   AF-A0A0F7S2R6-F1
#
_cell.length_a   1.000
_cell.length_b   1.000
_cell.length_c   1.000
_cell.angle_alpha   90.00
_cell.angle_beta   90.00
_cell.angle_gamma   90.00
#
_symmetry.space_group_name_H-M   'P 1'
#
loop_
_entity.id
_entity.type
_entity.pdbx_description
1 polymer ?
#
loop_
_entity_poly.entity_id
_entity_poly.type
_entity_poly.pdbx_seq_one_letter_code
_entity_poly.pdbx_strand_id
1 'polypeptide(L)'
;MAPSSSQTASAAVVEHCFYCFAVIEHELDSKSSPPPTPPFPDNGQEYPLFVTWNIFSHSSVSRKSNSVSISPQAVPRLRGCIGSFEPYPLAQGLAEYASISAFKDHRFSPISQSELPRLECGVSLLTGFE
;
A
#
# COMPACT_ATOMS: atom_id res chain seq x y z
N MET A 1 -21.46 20.08 30.62
CA MET A 1 -21.27 18.78 29.93
C MET A 1 -20.71 19.08 28.55
N ALA A 2 -19.39 18.97 28.37
CA ALA A 2 -18.75 19.08 27.06
C ALA A 2 -18.56 17.66 26.51
N PRO A 3 -18.81 17.40 25.22
CA PRO A 3 -18.52 16.10 24.64
C PRO A 3 -17.01 15.98 24.47
N SER A 4 -16.40 15.02 25.15
CA SER A 4 -15.05 14.55 24.84
C SER A 4 -15.10 13.88 23.48
N SER A 5 -14.66 14.60 22.44
CA SER A 5 -14.43 14.03 21.12
C SER A 5 -13.22 13.11 21.19
N SER A 6 -13.43 11.85 21.55
CA SER A 6 -12.44 10.79 21.38
C SER A 6 -12.21 10.62 19.88
N GLN A 7 -11.20 11.30 19.32
CA GLN A 7 -10.64 10.93 18.03
C GLN A 7 -10.05 9.53 18.21
N THR A 8 -10.78 8.51 17.75
CA THR A 8 -10.22 7.19 17.54
C THR A 8 -9.09 7.34 16.52
N ALA A 9 -7.84 7.18 16.98
CA ALA A 9 -6.70 7.12 16.08
C ALA A 9 -6.97 5.99 15.07
N SER A 10 -6.90 6.30 13.77
CA SER A 10 -6.99 5.28 12.72
C SER A 10 -5.86 4.27 12.91
N ALA A 11 -6.18 2.99 12.98
CA ALA A 11 -5.17 1.93 13.06
C ALA A 11 -4.27 1.92 11.81
N ALA A 12 -4.80 2.30 10.65
CA ALA A 12 -4.04 2.48 9.43
C ALA A 12 -3.49 3.90 9.32
N VAL A 13 -2.18 4.02 9.05
CA VAL A 13 -1.47 5.28 8.83
C VAL A 13 -0.81 5.29 7.44
N VAL A 14 -0.43 6.47 6.94
CA VAL A 14 0.13 6.63 5.58
C VAL A 14 1.48 5.93 5.41
N GLU A 15 2.22 5.79 6.51
CA GLU A 15 3.49 5.08 6.61
C GLU A 15 3.38 3.61 6.19
N HIS A 16 2.20 2.98 6.37
CA HIS A 16 1.95 1.64 5.87
C HIS A 16 2.00 1.56 4.34
N CYS A 17 1.40 2.55 3.65
CA CYS A 17 1.45 2.62 2.19
C CYS A 17 2.86 2.91 1.69
N PHE A 18 3.61 3.80 2.35
CA PHE A 18 5.02 4.07 2.00
C PHE A 18 5.87 2.82 2.13
N TYR A 19 5.67 2.03 3.19
CA TYR A 19 6.38 0.77 3.37
C TYR A 19 6.02 -0.26 2.29
N CYS A 20 4.76 -0.36 1.90
CA CYS A 20 4.34 -1.22 0.78
C CYS A 20 5.05 -0.83 -0.53
N PHE A 21 5.18 0.47 -0.82
CA PHE A 21 5.95 0.95 -1.97
C PHE A 21 7.42 0.56 -1.88
N ALA A 22 8.06 0.79 -0.74
CA ALA A 22 9.47 0.45 -0.54
C ALA A 22 9.73 -1.06 -0.76
N VAL A 23 8.80 -1.92 -0.36
CA VAL A 23 8.88 -3.38 -0.58
C VAL A 23 8.85 -3.72 -2.07
N ILE A 24 7.87 -3.20 -2.82
CA ILE A 24 7.78 -3.54 -4.25
C ILE A 24 8.90 -2.88 -5.08
N GLU A 25 9.37 -1.69 -4.68
CA GLU A 25 10.53 -1.03 -5.30
C GLU A 25 11.80 -1.85 -5.11
N HIS A 26 12.02 -2.39 -3.91
CA HIS A 26 13.14 -3.29 -3.62
C HIS A 26 13.09 -4.58 -4.44
N GLU A 27 11.91 -5.19 -4.61
CA GLU A 27 11.77 -6.39 -5.43
C GLU A 27 12.00 -6.13 -6.93
N LEU A 28 11.60 -4.96 -7.42
CA LEU A 28 11.82 -4.54 -8.81
C LEU A 28 13.28 -4.18 -9.09
N ASP A 29 14.00 -3.62 -8.12
CA ASP A 29 15.44 -3.34 -8.21
C ASP A 29 16.24 -4.55 -7.69
N SER A 30 16.26 -5.62 -8.49
CA SER A 30 16.79 -6.96 -8.12
C SER A 30 18.27 -7.04 -7.68
N LYS A 31 18.97 -5.92 -7.45
CA LYS A 31 20.38 -5.87 -7.01
C LYS A 31 20.78 -4.71 -6.07
N SER A 32 19.88 -3.98 -5.40
CA SER A 32 20.35 -2.94 -4.47
C SER A 32 19.52 -2.70 -3.23
N SER A 33 20.24 -2.45 -2.13
CA SER A 33 19.79 -2.15 -0.75
C SER A 33 19.36 -3.33 0.12
N PRO A 34 19.51 -3.23 1.46
CA PRO A 34 18.89 -4.17 2.39
C PRO A 34 17.35 -4.12 2.29
N PRO A 35 16.63 -5.16 2.73
CA PRO A 35 15.17 -5.12 2.81
C PRO A 35 14.70 -3.85 3.53
N PRO A 36 13.61 -3.21 3.06
CA PRO A 36 13.09 -2.01 3.69
C PRO A 36 12.71 -2.29 5.14
N THR A 37 12.95 -1.31 6.00
CA THR A 37 12.54 -1.37 7.42
C THR A 37 11.21 -0.64 7.59
N PRO A 38 10.28 -1.15 8.42
CA PRO A 38 9.00 -0.50 8.64
C PRO A 38 9.21 0.85 9.34
N PRO A 39 8.75 1.98 8.77
CA PRO A 39 8.91 3.32 9.33
C PRO A 39 7.86 3.63 10.42
N PHE A 40 7.27 2.61 11.03
CA PHE A 40 6.20 2.70 12.02
C PHE A 40 6.43 1.70 13.15
N PRO A 41 5.89 1.96 14.36
CA PRO A 41 6.04 1.02 15.46
C PRO A 41 5.16 -0.22 15.19
N ASP A 42 5.79 -1.39 15.12
CA ASP A 42 5.08 -2.65 14.91
C ASP A 42 4.33 -3.10 16.18
N ASN A 43 4.87 -2.80 17.37
CA ASN A 43 4.27 -3.03 18.70
C ASN A 43 3.64 -4.43 18.93
N GLY A 44 3.97 -5.44 18.13
CA GLY A 44 3.30 -6.74 18.14
C GLY A 44 1.82 -6.67 17.73
N GLN A 45 1.43 -5.66 16.96
CA GLN A 45 0.07 -5.51 16.46
C GLN A 45 -0.19 -6.49 15.32
N GLU A 46 -1.34 -7.14 15.35
CA GLU A 46 -1.76 -8.10 14.34
C GLU A 46 -3.13 -7.72 13.81
N TYR A 47 -3.28 -7.76 12.49
CA TYR A 47 -4.54 -7.42 11.83
C TYR A 47 -4.80 -8.35 10.66
N PRO A 48 -6.05 -8.76 10.44
CA PRO A 48 -6.48 -9.12 9.11
C PRO A 48 -6.31 -7.91 8.21
N LEU A 49 -5.61 -8.07 7.10
CA LEU A 49 -5.21 -6.94 6.27
C LEU A 49 -5.25 -7.25 4.78
N PHE A 50 -5.49 -6.21 3.99
CA PHE A 50 -5.46 -6.24 2.54
C PHE A 50 -4.58 -5.11 2.01
N VAL A 51 -3.70 -5.43 1.06
CA VAL A 51 -2.95 -4.44 0.29
C VAL A 51 -3.54 -4.37 -1.10
N THR A 52 -3.89 -3.16 -1.52
CA THR A 52 -4.50 -2.85 -2.81
C THR A 52 -3.60 -1.91 -3.59
N TRP A 53 -3.28 -2.30 -4.81
CA TRP A 53 -2.66 -1.45 -5.81
C TRP A 53 -3.72 -0.98 -6.79
N ASN A 54 -3.81 0.33 -6.99
CA ASN A 54 -4.54 0.92 -8.11
C ASN A 54 -3.57 1.63 -9.06
N ILE A 55 -3.99 1.85 -10.30
CA ILE A 55 -3.16 2.51 -11.32
C ILE A 55 -3.95 3.60 -12.05
N PHE A 56 -3.33 4.77 -12.18
CA PHE A 56 -3.85 5.87 -12.98
C PHE A 56 -3.46 5.72 -14.45
N SER A 57 -4.39 6.11 -15.34
CA SER A 57 -4.10 6.20 -16.78
C SER A 57 -2.97 7.21 -17.05
N HIS A 58 -2.20 7.00 -18.11
CA HIS A 58 -1.14 7.93 -18.51
C HIS A 58 -1.66 9.36 -18.68
N SER A 59 -2.84 9.54 -19.28
CA SER A 59 -3.44 10.86 -19.50
C SER A 59 -3.83 11.58 -18.19
N SER A 60 -3.96 10.82 -17.10
CA SER A 60 -4.33 11.34 -15.79
C SER A 60 -3.13 11.78 -14.96
N VAL A 61 -1.91 11.46 -15.40
CA VAL A 61 -0.67 11.71 -14.66
C VAL A 61 0.17 12.70 -15.44
N SER A 62 0.38 13.89 -14.88
CA SER A 62 1.30 14.88 -15.43
C SER A 62 2.62 14.85 -14.67
N ARG A 63 3.74 14.88 -15.40
CA ARG A 63 5.09 14.95 -14.83
C ARG A 63 5.71 16.29 -15.20
N LYS A 64 6.03 17.10 -14.19
CA LYS A 64 6.74 18.38 -14.39
C LYS A 64 7.98 18.40 -13.51
N SER A 65 9.16 18.34 -14.15
CA SER A 65 10.44 18.19 -13.46
C SER A 65 10.40 17.01 -12.48
N ASN A 66 10.54 17.26 -11.18
CA ASN A 66 10.57 16.25 -10.12
C ASN A 66 9.20 16.06 -9.43
N SER A 67 8.13 16.63 -9.98
CA SER A 67 6.78 16.49 -9.44
C SER A 67 5.91 15.62 -10.34
N VAL A 68 5.20 14.68 -9.72
CA VAL A 68 4.13 13.91 -10.32
C VAL A 68 2.82 14.46 -9.75
N SER A 69 1.90 14.86 -10.62
CA SER A 69 0.57 15.33 -10.24
C SER A 69 -0.50 14.48 -10.91
N ILE A 70 -1.48 14.05 -10.13
CA ILE A 70 -2.66 13.34 -10.62
C ILE A 70 -3.77 14.36 -10.93
N SER A 71 -4.44 14.20 -12.06
CA SER A 71 -5.60 15.02 -12.41
C SER A 71 -6.69 14.90 -11.33
N PRO A 72 -7.34 15.99 -10.90
CA PRO A 72 -8.37 15.93 -9.85
C PRO A 72 -9.56 15.03 -10.19
N GLN A 73 -9.83 14.80 -11.48
CA GLN A 73 -10.92 13.93 -11.96
C GLN A 73 -10.44 12.52 -12.31
N ALA A 74 -9.17 12.19 -12.04
CA ALA A 74 -8.64 10.88 -12.33
C ALA A 74 -9.28 9.82 -11.43
N VAL A 75 -9.76 8.74 -12.04
CA VAL A 75 -10.20 7.55 -11.32
C VAL A 75 -9.18 6.45 -11.60
N PRO A 76 -8.52 5.90 -10.56
CA PRO A 76 -7.58 4.82 -10.77
C PRO A 76 -8.33 3.51 -10.99
N ARG A 77 -7.68 2.54 -11.62
CA ARG A 77 -8.22 1.19 -11.83
C ARG A 77 -7.48 0.20 -10.95
N LEU A 78 -8.18 -0.82 -10.47
CA LEU A 78 -7.56 -1.90 -9.70
C LEU A 78 -6.41 -2.53 -10.50
N ARG A 79 -5.26 -2.68 -9.84
CA ARG A 79 -4.00 -3.22 -10.39
C ARG A 79 -3.47 -4.43 -9.64
N GLY A 80 -4.02 -4.69 -8.45
CA GLY A 80 -3.80 -5.88 -7.64
C GLY A 80 -4.46 -5.70 -6.27
N CYS A 81 -5.01 -6.75 -5.68
CA CYS A 81 -5.52 -6.69 -4.31
C CYS A 81 -5.56 -8.08 -3.70
N ILE A 82 -4.75 -8.29 -2.67
CA ILE A 82 -4.64 -9.56 -1.93
C ILE A 82 -4.45 -9.24 -0.45
N GLY A 83 -4.97 -10.12 0.40
CA GLY A 83 -4.93 -10.00 1.85
C GLY A 83 -5.39 -11.28 2.53
N SER A 84 -5.58 -11.20 3.83
CA SER A 84 -6.11 -12.29 4.66
C SER A 84 -7.14 -11.79 5.65
N PHE A 85 -8.08 -12.68 5.99
CA PHE A 85 -9.02 -12.50 7.09
C PHE A 85 -8.46 -13.00 8.43
N GLU A 86 -7.33 -13.71 8.42
CA GLU A 86 -6.63 -14.10 9.63
C GLU A 86 -5.69 -12.97 10.09
N PRO A 87 -5.60 -12.68 11.41
CA PRO A 87 -4.64 -11.73 11.92
C PRO A 87 -3.21 -12.13 11.55
N TYR A 88 -2.44 -11.13 11.11
CA TYR A 88 -1.05 -11.31 10.76
C TYR A 88 -0.21 -10.16 11.33
N PRO A 89 1.05 -10.39 11.75
CA PRO A 89 1.93 -9.33 12.23
C PRO A 89 2.01 -8.18 11.23
N LEU A 90 1.74 -6.97 11.69
CA LEU A 90 1.48 -5.81 10.83
C LEU A 90 2.62 -5.55 9.83
N ALA A 91 3.86 -5.41 10.30
CA ALA A 91 5.00 -5.17 9.41
C ALA A 91 5.24 -6.33 8.43
N GLN A 92 5.13 -7.59 8.89
CA GLN A 92 5.36 -8.76 8.04
C GLN A 92 4.25 -8.89 6.98
N GLY A 93 3.00 -8.72 7.39
CA GLY A 93 1.84 -8.86 6.52
C GLY A 93 1.77 -7.75 5.49
N LEU A 94 2.11 -6.50 5.85
CA LEU A 94 2.21 -5.44 4.87
C LEU A 94 3.26 -5.74 3.80
N ALA A 95 4.44 -6.23 4.19
CA ALA A 95 5.48 -6.59 3.21
C ALA A 95 5.03 -7.75 2.31
N GLU A 96 4.53 -8.83 2.93
CA GLU A 96 4.12 -10.03 2.20
C GLU A 96 2.94 -9.75 1.26
N TYR A 97 1.88 -9.11 1.75
CA TYR A 97 0.71 -8.83 0.93
C TYR A 97 0.93 -7.69 -0.07
N ALA A 98 1.87 -6.77 0.16
CA ALA A 98 2.32 -5.82 -0.87
C ALA A 98 2.95 -6.55 -2.05
N SER A 99 3.88 -7.48 -1.78
CA SER A 99 4.54 -8.32 -2.79
C SER A 99 3.53 -9.20 -3.55
N ILE A 100 2.69 -9.94 -2.81
CA ILE A 100 1.73 -10.87 -3.41
C ILE A 100 0.72 -10.11 -4.27
N SER A 101 0.15 -9.00 -3.77
CA SER A 101 -0.81 -8.21 -4.55
C SER A 101 -0.18 -7.52 -5.77
N ALA A 102 1.12 -7.17 -5.73
CA ALA A 102 1.82 -6.55 -6.86
C ALA A 102 2.25 -7.55 -7.95
N PHE A 103 2.67 -8.75 -7.56
CA PHE A 103 3.39 -9.66 -8.47
C PHE A 103 2.73 -11.02 -8.65
N LYS A 104 1.82 -11.43 -7.76
CA LYS A 104 1.24 -12.77 -7.73
C LYS A 104 -0.30 -12.78 -7.80
N ASP A 105 -0.95 -11.63 -7.95
CA ASP A 105 -2.38 -11.56 -8.25
C ASP A 105 -2.62 -11.99 -9.71
N HIS A 106 -3.02 -13.25 -9.92
CA HIS A 106 -3.19 -13.86 -11.25
C HIS A 106 -4.21 -13.15 -12.16
N ARG A 107 -5.01 -12.21 -11.65
CA ARG A 107 -5.91 -11.39 -12.48
C ARG A 107 -5.16 -10.32 -13.27
N PHE A 108 -3.92 -10.02 -12.90
CA PHE A 108 -3.08 -8.99 -13.49
C PHE A 108 -1.68 -9.53 -13.79
N SER A 109 -0.98 -8.91 -14.76
CA SER A 109 0.45 -9.16 -14.93
C SER A 109 1.23 -8.57 -13.74
N PRO A 110 2.44 -9.08 -13.40
CA PRO A 110 3.27 -8.45 -12.39
C PRO A 110 3.46 -6.94 -12.65
N ILE A 111 3.44 -6.12 -11.60
CA ILE A 111 3.74 -4.68 -11.69
C ILE A 111 5.16 -4.48 -12.24
N SER A 112 5.34 -3.48 -13.10
CA SER A 112 6.63 -3.10 -13.67
C SER A 112 7.15 -1.77 -13.11
N GLN A 113 8.46 -1.55 -13.19
CA GLN A 113 9.12 -0.30 -12.76
C GLN A 113 8.48 0.96 -13.38
N SER A 114 8.03 0.86 -14.63
CA SER A 114 7.41 1.99 -15.35
C SER A 114 6.04 2.41 -14.81
N GLU A 115 5.39 1.53 -14.06
CA GLU A 115 4.07 1.76 -13.47
C GLU A 115 4.15 2.51 -12.14
N LEU A 116 5.25 2.37 -11.38
CA LEU A 116 5.41 2.93 -10.03
C LEU A 116 4.94 4.39 -9.89
N PRO A 117 5.31 5.34 -10.79
CA PRO A 117 4.90 6.74 -10.61
C PRO A 117 3.42 7.00 -10.88
N ARG A 118 2.65 5.97 -11.26
CA ARG A 118 1.21 6.04 -11.55
C ARG A 118 0.39 5.16 -10.60
N LEU A 119 1.04 4.50 -9.66
CA LEU A 119 0.35 3.64 -8.70
C LEU A 119 -0.21 4.45 -7.54
N GLU A 120 -1.26 3.89 -6.95
CA GLU A 120 -1.80 4.24 -5.66
C GLU A 120 -1.80 2.97 -4.80
N CYS A 121 -1.38 3.11 -3.55
CA CYS A 121 -1.42 2.03 -2.57
C CYS A 121 -2.52 2.30 -1.55
N GLY A 122 -3.41 1.33 -1.36
CA GLY A 122 -4.38 1.29 -0.28
C GLY A 122 -4.06 0.16 0.69
N VAL A 123 -4.05 0.47 1.98
CA VAL A 123 -3.91 -0.51 3.07
C VAL A 123 -5.20 -0.52 3.87
N SER A 124 -5.83 -1.68 3.95
CA SER A 124 -7.02 -1.91 4.78
C SER A 124 -6.64 -2.79 5.96
N LEU A 125 -6.63 -2.22 7.16
CA LEU A 125 -6.53 -2.98 8.41
C LEU A 125 -7.92 -3.17 8.97
N LEU A 126 -8.29 -4.42 9.21
CA LEU A 126 -9.63 -4.75 9.62
C LEU A 126 -9.68 -4.91 11.14
N THR A 127 -10.65 -4.25 11.76
CA THR A 127 -10.79 -4.19 13.22
C THR A 127 -12.23 -4.48 13.62
N GLY A 128 -12.44 -5.22 14.71
CA GLY A 128 -13.78 -5.40 15.29
C GLY A 128 -14.72 -6.25 14.43
N PHE A 129 -14.26 -7.41 13.97
CA PHE A 129 -15.16 -8.42 13.39
C PHE A 129 -16.04 -9.03 14.50
N GLU A 130 -17.35 -8.99 14.32
CA GLU A 130 -18.36 -9.71 15.10
C GLU A 130 -19.09 -10.72 14.21
#